data_AF-A0A536LR18-F1
#
_entry.id   AF-A0A536LR18-F1
#
_cell.length_a   1.000
_cell.length_b   1.000
_cell.length_c   1.000
_cell.angle_alpha   90.00
_cell.angle_beta   90.00
_cell.angle_gamma   90.00
#
_symmetry.space_group_name_H-M   'P 1'
#
loop_
_entity.id
_entity.type
_entity.pdbx_description
1 polymer ?
#
loop_
_entity_poly.entity_id
_entity_poly.type
_entity_poly.pdbx_seq_one_letter_code
_entity_poly.pdbx_strand_id
1 'polypeptide(L)'
;MPLDTLQARGRTLALYERYGALLTDHQREVADLYLRSDWSLAEIAAHQGTSRAAVHDIVRRSTRAMQDYEARLGLLAESARRRRALAAMERELNGLKRRIARLEGAV
;
A
#
# COMPACT_ATOMS: atom_id res chain seq x y z
N MET A 1 -5.76 3.82 -20.11
CA MET A 1 -4.73 3.39 -19.15
C MET A 1 -5.37 2.35 -18.25
N PRO A 2 -4.92 1.09 -18.23
CA PRO A 2 -5.61 0.07 -17.46
C PRO A 2 -5.27 0.29 -15.99
N LEU A 3 -6.21 0.81 -15.22
CA LEU A 3 -6.19 0.75 -13.75
C LEU A 3 -6.41 -0.70 -13.25
N ASP A 4 -6.23 -1.71 -14.11
CA ASP A 4 -7.04 -2.93 -14.13
C ASP A 4 -6.19 -4.21 -14.17
N THR A 5 -4.98 -4.17 -13.62
CA THR A 5 -4.30 -5.40 -13.20
C THR A 5 -4.36 -5.47 -11.67
N LEU A 6 -4.68 -6.64 -11.13
CA LEU A 6 -4.75 -6.89 -9.67
C LEU A 6 -3.48 -6.38 -8.96
N GLN A 7 -2.33 -6.51 -9.63
CA GLN A 7 -1.03 -6.06 -9.15
C GLN A 7 -0.90 -4.52 -9.10
N ALA A 8 -1.46 -3.80 -10.08
CA ALA A 8 -1.49 -2.33 -10.08
C ALA A 8 -2.43 -1.77 -9.00
N ARG A 9 -3.57 -2.43 -8.78
CA ARG A 9 -4.51 -2.08 -7.71
C ARG A 9 -3.89 -2.29 -6.33
N GLY A 10 -3.22 -3.43 -6.12
CA GLY A 10 -2.51 -3.71 -4.86
C GLY A 10 -1.40 -2.71 -4.54
N ARG A 11 -0.62 -2.28 -5.55
CA ARG A 11 0.38 -1.21 -5.35
C ARG A 11 -0.27 0.11 -4.97
N THR A 12 -1.38 0.48 -5.60
CA THR A 12 -2.09 1.73 -5.33
C THR A 12 -2.69 1.73 -3.92
N LEU A 13 -3.23 0.60 -3.47
CA LEU A 13 -3.71 0.43 -2.09
C LEU A 13 -2.57 0.60 -1.07
N ALA A 14 -1.41 -0.04 -1.29
CA ALA A 14 -0.26 0.11 -0.40
C ALA A 14 0.28 1.56 -0.35
N LEU A 15 0.22 2.28 -1.47
CA LEU A 15 0.50 3.72 -1.50
C LEU A 15 -0.53 4.51 -0.70
N TYR A 16 -1.82 4.17 -0.83
CA TYR A 16 -2.90 4.82 -0.08
C TYR A 16 -2.78 4.62 1.42
N GLU A 17 -2.48 3.42 1.90
CA GLU A 17 -2.22 3.16 3.32
C GLU A 17 -1.05 3.99 3.86
N ARG A 18 -0.06 4.30 3.01
CA ARG A 18 1.13 5.07 3.38
C ARG A 18 0.93 6.58 3.31
N TYR A 19 0.24 7.04 2.27
CA TYR A 19 0.22 8.44 1.84
C TYR A 19 -1.17 9.05 1.75
N GLY A 20 -2.23 8.28 1.99
CA GLY A 20 -3.61 8.76 1.96
C GLY A 20 -3.77 9.99 2.85
N ALA A 21 -3.09 10.02 4.01
CA ALA A 21 -2.94 11.16 4.94
C ALA A 21 -2.57 12.50 4.29
N LEU A 22 -1.88 12.51 3.15
CA LEU A 22 -1.40 13.71 2.46
C LEU A 22 -2.27 14.12 1.27
N LEU A 23 -3.34 13.37 0.99
CA LEU A 23 -4.34 13.76 0.00
C LEU A 23 -5.28 14.82 0.58
N THR A 24 -5.89 15.60 -0.31
CA THR A 24 -7.01 16.46 0.09
C THR A 24 -8.18 15.60 0.57
N ASP A 25 -9.07 16.17 1.38
CA ASP A 25 -10.21 15.42 1.94
C ASP A 25 -11.05 14.75 0.86
N HIS A 26 -11.35 15.48 -0.22
CA HIS A 26 -12.11 14.94 -1.35
C HIS A 26 -11.36 13.84 -2.12
N GLN A 27 -10.05 14.00 -2.33
CA GLN A 27 -9.23 12.98 -2.97
C GLN A 27 -9.17 11.69 -2.14
N ARG A 28 -9.06 11.85 -0.81
CA ARG A 28 -9.05 10.76 0.14
C ARG A 28 -10.38 10.03 0.15
N GLU A 29 -11.49 10.75 0.28
CA GLU A 29 -12.84 10.17 0.27
C GLU A 29 -13.09 9.31 -0.97
N VAL A 30 -12.79 9.84 -2.16
CA VAL A 30 -12.94 9.09 -3.42
C VAL A 30 -12.00 7.89 -3.48
N ALA A 31 -10.74 8.06 -3.10
CA ALA A 31 -9.78 6.96 -3.05
C ALA A 31 -10.20 5.87 -2.04
N ASP A 32 -10.86 6.27 -0.95
CA ASP A 32 -11.33 5.37 0.09
C ASP A 32 -12.42 4.43 -0.40
N LEU A 33 -13.47 5.03 -0.96
CA LEU A 33 -14.59 4.30 -1.56
C LEU A 33 -14.09 3.36 -2.64
N TYR A 34 -13.15 3.83 -3.47
CA TYR A 34 -12.63 3.06 -4.59
C TYR A 34 -11.66 1.95 -4.18
N LEU A 35 -10.77 2.16 -3.21
CA LEU A 35 -9.68 1.22 -2.89
C LEU A 35 -9.96 0.33 -1.68
N ARG A 36 -10.70 0.81 -0.68
CA ARG A 36 -11.00 0.07 0.56
C ARG A 36 -12.43 -0.46 0.60
N SER A 37 -13.38 0.25 0.00
CA SER A 37 -14.80 -0.13 0.05
C SER A 37 -15.28 -0.87 -1.21
N ASP A 38 -14.39 -1.07 -2.20
CA ASP A 38 -14.68 -1.73 -3.48
C ASP A 38 -15.84 -1.12 -4.29
N TRP A 39 -16.11 0.18 -4.11
CA TRP A 39 -17.09 0.88 -4.93
C TRP A 39 -16.56 1.05 -6.36
N SER A 40 -17.43 0.85 -7.34
CA SER A 40 -17.18 1.19 -8.72
C SER A 40 -17.17 2.71 -8.93
N LEU A 41 -16.51 3.16 -10.01
CA LEU A 41 -16.51 4.58 -10.38
C LEU A 41 -17.92 5.14 -10.65
N ALA A 42 -18.87 4.28 -11.04
CA ALA A 42 -20.25 4.67 -11.28
C ALA A 42 -21.02 4.88 -9.96
N GLU A 43 -20.82 4.01 -8.97
CA GLU A 43 -21.44 4.15 -7.64
C GLU A 43 -20.93 5.40 -6.92
N ILE A 44 -19.62 5.67 -7.00
CA ILE A 44 -19.03 6.88 -6.41
C ILE A 44 -19.58 8.14 -7.12
N ALA A 45 -19.70 8.09 -8.45
CA ALA A 45 -20.22 9.21 -9.23
C ALA A 45 -21.67 9.53 -8.85
N ALA A 46 -22.52 8.50 -8.73
CA ALA A 46 -23.90 8.64 -8.28
C ALA A 46 -23.99 9.21 -6.86
N HIS A 47 -23.15 8.73 -5.94
CA HIS A 47 -23.13 9.19 -4.56
C HIS A 47 -22.67 10.64 -4.39
N GLN A 48 -21.72 11.09 -5.20
CA GLN A 48 -21.23 12.47 -5.17
C GLN A 48 -22.00 13.44 -6.08
N GLY A 49 -23.02 12.96 -6.80
CA GLY A 49 -23.76 13.78 -7.77
C GLY A 49 -22.87 14.31 -8.89
N THR A 50 -21.88 13.53 -9.33
CA THR A 50 -20.90 13.92 -10.35
C THR A 50 -20.82 12.90 -11.50
N SER A 51 -19.96 13.14 -12.48
CA SER A 51 -19.78 12.22 -13.61
C SER A 51 -18.75 11.12 -13.30
N ARG A 52 -18.93 9.94 -13.91
CA ARG A 52 -17.93 8.86 -13.85
C ARG A 52 -16.54 9.31 -14.31
N ALA A 53 -16.47 10.22 -15.29
CA ALA A 53 -15.22 10.78 -15.78
C ALA A 53 -14.53 11.66 -14.72
N ALA A 54 -15.29 12.47 -13.97
CA ALA A 54 -14.76 13.27 -12.89
C ALA A 54 -14.17 12.40 -11.76
N VAL A 55 -14.89 11.34 -11.35
CA VAL A 55 -14.37 10.37 -10.35
C VAL A 55 -13.10 9.68 -10.85
N HIS A 56 -13.11 9.21 -12.10
CA HIS A 56 -11.93 8.59 -12.71
C HIS A 56 -10.70 9.52 -12.66
N ASP A 57 -10.88 10.79 -12.99
CA ASP A 57 -9.81 11.79 -12.96
C ASP A 57 -9.33 12.10 -11.55
N ILE A 58 -10.21 12.08 -10.55
CA ILE A 58 -9.82 12.20 -9.14
C ILE A 58 -8.97 11.00 -8.74
N VAL A 59 -9.42 9.77 -8.97
CA VAL A 59 -8.65 8.54 -8.67
C VAL A 59 -7.27 8.57 -9.33
N ARG A 60 -7.21 8.98 -10.61
CA ARG A 60 -5.94 9.10 -11.35
C ARG A 60 -5.01 10.15 -10.72
N ARG A 61 -5.52 11.33 -10.37
CA ARG A 61 -4.72 12.40 -9.74
C ARG A 61 -4.25 12.02 -8.34
N SER A 62 -5.12 11.42 -7.52
CA SER A 62 -4.76 10.89 -6.20
C SER A 62 -3.64 9.85 -6.32
N THR A 63 -3.76 8.92 -7.26
CA THR A 63 -2.73 7.90 -7.51
C THR A 63 -1.39 8.54 -7.88
N ARG A 64 -1.40 9.52 -8.78
CA ARG A 64 -0.18 10.24 -9.18
C ARG A 64 0.46 11.00 -8.03
N ALA A 65 -0.34 11.70 -7.22
CA ALA A 65 0.16 12.40 -6.04
C ALA A 65 0.86 11.44 -5.05
N MET A 66 0.26 10.28 -4.77
CA MET A 66 0.88 9.29 -3.89
C MET A 66 2.14 8.65 -4.49
N GLN A 67 2.20 8.47 -5.81
CA GLN A 67 3.43 8.04 -6.50
C GLN A 67 4.54 9.09 -6.37
N ASP A 68 4.22 10.37 -6.52
CA ASP A 68 5.18 11.46 -6.35
C ASP A 68 5.66 11.57 -4.89
N TYR A 69 4.78 11.33 -3.91
CA TYR A 69 5.17 11.22 -2.50
C TYR A 69 6.11 10.05 -2.25
N GLU A 70 5.87 8.87 -2.83
CA GLU A 70 6.79 7.74 -2.72
C GLU A 70 8.13 8.03 -3.40
N ALA A 71 8.14 8.70 -4.57
CA ALA A 71 9.37 9.07 -5.24
C ALA A 71 10.24 10.02 -4.40
N ARG A 72 9.62 10.90 -3.62
CA ARG A 72 10.31 11.88 -2.77
C ARG A 72 10.68 11.35 -1.39
N LEU A 73 9.82 10.53 -0.79
CA LEU A 73 9.91 10.12 0.61
C LEU A 73 10.33 8.66 0.79
N GLY A 74 10.08 7.80 -0.20
CA GLY A 74 10.50 6.39 -0.23
C GLY A 74 10.01 5.54 0.94
N LEU A 75 8.92 5.92 1.62
CA LEU A 75 8.53 5.31 2.89
C LEU A 75 8.01 3.89 2.71
N LEU A 76 7.35 3.61 1.59
CA LEU A 76 6.85 2.27 1.31
C LEU A 76 8.03 1.33 1.04
N ALA A 77 8.95 1.70 0.15
CA ALA A 77 10.16 0.94 -0.15
C ALA A 77 11.03 0.71 1.09
N GLU A 78 11.23 1.77 1.89
CA GLU A 78 11.98 1.73 3.13
C GLU A 78 11.36 0.73 4.13
N SER A 79 10.04 0.80 4.31
CA SER A 79 9.33 -0.12 5.21
C SER A 79 9.50 -1.59 4.78
N ALA A 80 9.49 -1.86 3.46
CA ALA A 80 9.70 -3.19 2.92
C ALA A 80 11.14 -3.67 3.16
N ARG A 81 12.14 -2.77 3.03
CA ARG A 81 13.54 -3.07 3.34
C ARG A 81 13.71 -3.44 4.81
N ARG A 82 13.15 -2.63 5.73
CA ARG A 82 13.19 -2.91 7.17
C ARG A 82 12.56 -4.25 7.53
N ARG A 83 11.38 -4.57 6.97
CA ARG A 83 10.72 -5.87 7.20
C ARG A 83 11.60 -7.05 6.74
N ARG A 84 12.25 -6.93 5.58
CA ARG A 84 13.17 -7.98 5.10
C ARG A 84 14.38 -8.17 6.01
N ALA A 85 14.95 -7.09 6.52
CA ALA A 85 16.07 -7.14 7.45
C ALA A 85 15.68 -7.82 8.77
N LEU A 86 14.55 -7.43 9.37
CA LEU A 86 14.03 -8.06 10.59
C LEU A 86 13.79 -9.57 10.40
N ALA A 87 13.12 -9.96 9.30
CA ALA A 87 12.88 -11.36 9.00
C ALA A 87 14.19 -12.16 8.79
N ALA A 88 15.26 -11.53 8.29
CA ALA A 88 16.57 -12.16 8.18
C ALA A 88 17.21 -12.38 9.56
N MET A 89 17.19 -11.36 10.42
CA MET A 89 17.69 -11.46 11.79
C MET A 89 16.95 -12.54 12.60
N GLU A 90 15.63 -12.62 12.47
CA GLU A 90 14.82 -13.67 13.12
C GLU A 90 15.22 -15.07 12.67
N ARG A 91 15.47 -15.27 11.36
CA ARG A 91 15.95 -16.55 10.83
C ARG A 91 17.32 -16.93 11.39
N GLU A 92 18.24 -15.99 11.45
CA GLU A 92 19.57 -16.20 12.03
C GLU A 92 19.49 -16.54 13.52
N LEU A 93 18.73 -15.77 14.30
CA LEU A 93 18.53 -16.00 15.72
C LEU A 93 17.94 -17.40 15.98
N ASN A 94 16.94 -17.79 15.21
CA ASN A 94 16.34 -19.13 15.32
C ASN A 94 17.33 -20.22 14.90
N GLY A 95 18.18 -19.96 13.91
CA GLY A 95 19.28 -20.86 13.53
C GLY A 95 20.29 -21.06 14.66
N LEU A 96 20.69 -19.98 15.33
CA LEU A 96 21.60 -20.01 16.47
C LEU A 96 21.00 -20.75 17.67
N LYS A 97 19.73 -20.47 18.01
CA LYS A 97 19.01 -21.18 19.09
C LYS A 97 19.00 -22.70 18.86
N ARG A 98 18.73 -23.15 17.63
CA ARG A 98 18.79 -24.58 17.26
C ARG A 98 20.19 -25.18 17.35
N ARG A 99 21.24 -24.38 17.13
CA ARG A 99 22.64 -24.85 17.28
C ARG A 99 23.01 -25.00 18.75
N ILE A 100 22.64 -24.03 19.58
CA ILE A 100 22.88 -24.08 21.04
C ILE A 100 22.18 -25.29 21.65
N ALA A 101 20.88 -25.49 21.37
CA ALA A 101 20.13 -26.62 21.89
C ALA A 101 20.73 -27.99 21.51
N ARG A 102 21.33 -28.10 20.31
CA ARG A 102 22.03 -29.32 19.90
C ARG A 102 23.34 -29.55 20.66
N LEU A 103 24.05 -28.49 21.03
CA LEU A 103 25.30 -28.59 21.79
C LEU A 103 25.02 -28.91 23.26
N GLU A 104 23.99 -28.29 23.85
CA GLU A 104 23.58 -28.55 25.23
C GLU A 104 23.01 -29.96 25.43
N GLY A 105 22.33 -30.53 24.42
CA GLY A 105 21.86 -31.92 24.46
C GLY A 105 22.90 -32.98 24.10
N ALA A 106 24.13 -32.59 23.77
CA ALA A 106 25.24 -33.48 23.42
C ALA A 106 26.29 -33.62 24.55
N VAL A 107 26.04 -32.99 25.70
CA VAL A 107 26.83 -33.06 26.94
C VAL A 107 26.01 -33.82 27.98
#